data_AF-A0A520E735-F1
#
_entry.id   AF-A0A520E735-F1
#
_cell.length_a   1.000
_cell.length_b   1.000
_cell.length_c   1.000
_cell.angle_alpha   90.00
_cell.angle_beta   90.00
_cell.angle_gamma   90.00
#
_symmetry.space_group_name_H-M   'P 1'
#
loop_
_entity.id
_entity.type
_entity.pdbx_description
1 polymer ?
#
loop_
_entity_poly.entity_id
_entity_poly.type
_entity_poly.pdbx_seq_one_letter_code
_entity_poly.pdbx_strand_id
1 'polypeptide(L)'
;MSELPMWAIAALALVVLGAAFLFRRGGTQREARRRIDLARIRSGHLPDDIPTNMATLDSGPGEPIAPSEPGQLVVDEQPRLKLRYVDAEGKKVESALRVEQVDLRRGVMHVQLDGSEKSSRIPLDRVIAARHATSGRAFDIQTWAEAVRVARRRRGEVS
;
A
#
# COMPACT_ATOMS: atom_id res chain seq x y z
N MET A 1 27.92 39.50 19.09
CA MET A 1 26.77 38.85 18.44
C MET A 1 26.57 39.58 17.12
N SER A 2 26.87 38.94 15.99
CA SER A 2 26.75 39.56 14.66
C SER A 2 25.28 39.61 14.24
N GLU A 3 24.73 40.81 14.16
CA GLU A 3 23.38 41.06 13.67
C GLU A 3 23.34 40.67 12.19
N LEU A 4 22.54 39.66 11.84
CA LEU A 4 22.38 39.26 10.45
C LEU A 4 21.69 40.39 9.69
N PRO A 5 22.25 40.81 8.54
CA PRO A 5 21.68 41.92 7.82
C PRO A 5 20.29 41.54 7.29
N MET A 6 19.34 42.46 7.39
CA MET A 6 17.91 42.22 7.12
C MET A 6 17.62 41.59 5.75
N TRP A 7 18.46 41.85 4.76
CA TRP A 7 18.38 41.24 3.42
C TRP A 7 18.65 39.73 3.43
N ALA A 8 19.49 39.23 4.33
CA ALA A 8 19.79 37.81 4.46
C ALA A 8 18.58 37.04 5.03
N ILE A 9 17.83 37.66 5.95
CA ILE A 9 16.59 37.10 6.50
C ILE A 9 15.50 37.03 5.42
N ALA A 10 15.37 38.10 4.62
CA ALA A 10 14.40 38.16 3.52
C ALA A 10 14.70 37.11 2.43
N ALA A 11 15.98 36.94 2.06
CA ALA A 11 16.39 35.93 1.09
C ALA A 11 16.11 34.50 1.60
N LEU A 12 16.38 34.23 2.88
CA LEU A 12 16.10 32.93 3.49
C LEU A 12 14.59 32.63 3.51
N ALA A 13 13.77 33.62 3.85
CA ALA A 13 12.31 33.48 3.84
C ALA A 13 11.78 33.13 2.44
N LEU A 14 12.29 33.79 1.40
CA LEU A 14 11.91 33.54 0.00
C LEU A 14 12.28 32.13 -0.47
N VAL A 15 13.45 31.63 -0.08
CA VAL A 15 13.89 30.26 -0.39
C VAL A 15 13.00 29.22 0.30
N VAL A 16 12.67 29.44 1.58
CA VAL A 16 11.79 28.54 2.34
C VAL A 16 10.38 28.52 1.74
N LEU A 17 9.85 29.68 1.35
CA LEU A 17 8.52 29.78 0.73
C LEU A 17 8.48 29.13 -0.65
N GLY A 18 9.51 29.34 -1.47
CA GLY A 18 9.65 28.71 -2.78
C GLY A 18 9.75 27.18 -2.69
N ALA A 19 10.54 26.67 -1.74
CA ALA A 19 10.63 25.24 -1.48
C ALA A 19 9.28 24.65 -1.04
N ALA A 20 8.59 25.29 -0.09
CA ALA A 20 7.29 24.84 0.39
C ALA A 20 6.23 24.80 -0.73
N PHE A 21 6.26 25.78 -1.65
CA PHE A 21 5.34 25.83 -2.79
C PHE A 21 5.57 24.69 -3.78
N LEU A 22 6.83 24.37 -4.09
CA LEU A 22 7.19 23.25 -4.96
C LEU A 22 6.81 21.89 -4.35
N PHE A 23 6.98 21.72 -3.04
CA PHE A 23 6.54 20.51 -2.33
C PHE A 23 5.02 20.32 -2.35
N ARG A 24 4.25 21.41 -2.25
CA ARG A 24 2.77 21.35 -2.28
C ARG A 24 2.21 20.97 -3.64
N ARG A 25 2.83 21.43 -4.74
CA ARG A 25 2.31 21.21 -6.09
C ARG A 25 2.48 19.77 -6.59
N GLY A 26 3.54 19.07 -6.14
CA GLY A 26 3.85 17.69 -6.55
C GLY A 26 2.90 16.59 -6.01
N GLY A 27 2.10 16.87 -4.97
CA GLY A 27 1.23 15.86 -4.34
C GLY A 27 -0.11 15.60 -5.04
N THR A 28 -0.65 16.61 -5.74
CA THR A 28 -2.07 16.64 -6.15
C THR A 28 -2.43 15.69 -7.29
N GLN A 29 -1.51 15.39 -8.20
CA GLN A 29 -1.80 14.48 -9.33
C GLN A 29 -1.90 13.01 -8.92
N ARG A 30 -1.20 12.61 -7.86
CA ARG A 30 -1.26 11.23 -7.35
C ARG A 30 -2.57 10.96 -6.61
N GLU A 31 -3.10 11.98 -5.93
CA GLU A 31 -4.36 11.90 -5.18
C GLU A 31 -5.57 11.78 -6.11
N ALA A 32 -5.57 12.45 -7.27
CA ALA A 32 -6.64 12.34 -8.24
C ALA A 32 -6.74 10.92 -8.83
N ARG A 33 -5.60 10.31 -9.21
CA ARG A 33 -5.57 8.93 -9.72
C ARG A 33 -6.00 7.92 -8.64
N ARG A 34 -5.51 8.07 -7.41
CA ARG A 34 -5.92 7.24 -6.26
C ARG A 34 -7.44 7.25 -6.03
N ARG A 35 -8.11 8.41 -6.17
CA ARG A 35 -9.57 8.48 -6.00
C ARG A 35 -10.33 7.72 -7.09
N ILE A 36 -9.82 7.74 -8.33
CA ILE A 36 -10.41 7.02 -9.45
C ILE A 36 -10.24 5.50 -9.25
N ASP A 37 -9.06 5.06 -8.84
CA ASP A 37 -8.78 3.63 -8.60
C ASP A 37 -9.59 3.09 -7.42
N LEU A 38 -9.72 3.86 -6.33
CA LEU A 38 -10.59 3.50 -5.20
C LEU A 38 -12.06 3.41 -5.63
N ALA A 39 -12.52 4.30 -6.50
CA ALA A 39 -13.89 4.23 -7.03
C ALA A 39 -14.09 2.97 -7.89
N ARG A 40 -13.08 2.55 -8.67
CA ARG A 40 -13.12 1.32 -9.49
C ARG A 40 -13.18 0.05 -8.66
N ILE A 41 -12.38 -0.03 -7.59
CA ILE A 41 -12.40 -1.16 -6.66
C ILE A 41 -13.77 -1.25 -5.98
N ARG A 42 -14.35 -0.11 -5.61
CA ARG A 42 -15.70 -0.03 -5.03
C ARG A 42 -16.80 -0.46 -6.01
N SER A 43 -16.62 -0.23 -7.30
CA SER A 43 -17.50 -0.73 -8.37
C SER A 43 -17.20 -2.18 -8.80
N GLY A 44 -16.25 -2.86 -8.16
CA GLY A 44 -15.92 -4.27 -8.42
C GLY A 44 -14.89 -4.51 -9.53
N HIS A 45 -14.20 -3.48 -10.00
CA HIS A 45 -13.16 -3.58 -11.02
C HIS A 45 -11.78 -3.49 -10.34
N LEU A 46 -10.98 -4.56 -10.39
CA LEU A 46 -9.62 -4.54 -9.86
C LEU A 46 -8.66 -4.00 -10.93
N PRO A 47 -7.79 -3.03 -10.57
CA PRO A 47 -6.64 -2.68 -11.41
C PRO A 47 -5.73 -3.91 -11.60
N ASP A 48 -5.19 -4.09 -12.80
CA ASP A 48 -4.28 -5.20 -13.18
C ASP A 48 -2.99 -5.29 -12.34
N ASP A 49 -2.71 -4.27 -11.52
CA ASP A 49 -1.54 -4.18 -10.66
C ASP A 49 -1.72 -4.80 -9.27
N ILE A 50 -2.93 -5.25 -8.90
CA ILE A 50 -3.14 -6.03 -7.67
C ILE A 50 -2.83 -7.51 -7.97
N PRO A 51 -2.07 -8.21 -7.11
CA PRO A 51 -1.96 -9.67 -7.15
C PRO A 51 -3.31 -10.29 -6.77
N THR A 52 -4.22 -10.28 -7.72
CA THR A 52 -5.27 -11.28 -7.78
C THR A 52 -4.57 -12.58 -8.12
N ASN A 53 -4.69 -13.60 -7.27
CA ASN A 53 -4.54 -14.96 -7.73
C ASN A 53 -5.68 -15.16 -8.73
N MET A 54 -5.46 -14.84 -10.01
CA MET A 54 -6.20 -15.51 -11.05
C MET A 54 -5.97 -16.99 -10.75
N ALA A 55 -7.05 -17.72 -10.49
CA ALA A 55 -7.05 -19.16 -10.55
C ALA A 55 -6.65 -19.55 -11.98
N THR A 56 -5.38 -19.40 -12.31
CA THR A 56 -4.75 -20.03 -13.45
C THR A 56 -4.67 -21.49 -13.07
N LEU A 57 -5.73 -22.22 -13.40
CA LEU A 57 -5.68 -23.53 -14.04
C LEU A 57 -4.33 -24.25 -13.87
N ASP A 58 -4.01 -24.71 -12.66
CA ASP A 58 -3.08 -25.82 -12.50
C ASP A 58 -3.94 -27.06 -12.25
N SER A 59 -4.31 -27.66 -13.37
CA SER A 59 -5.13 -28.87 -13.45
C SER A 59 -4.37 -30.04 -12.84
N GLY A 60 -4.48 -30.22 -11.52
CA GLY A 60 -4.29 -31.52 -10.89
C GLY A 60 -5.39 -32.48 -11.38
N PRO A 61 -5.06 -33.70 -11.85
CA PRO A 61 -6.06 -34.61 -12.37
C PRO A 61 -6.80 -35.25 -11.19
N GLY A 62 -8.03 -34.82 -10.88
CA GLY A 62 -8.74 -35.46 -9.77
C GLY A 62 -10.18 -35.07 -9.46
N GLU A 63 -10.62 -33.81 -9.63
CA GLU A 63 -11.99 -33.44 -9.22
C GLU A 63 -12.65 -32.41 -10.14
N PRO A 64 -13.86 -32.67 -10.65
CA PRO A 64 -14.66 -31.65 -11.32
C PRO A 64 -15.27 -30.73 -10.24
N ILE A 65 -14.56 -29.65 -9.91
CA ILE A 65 -15.13 -28.57 -9.09
C ILE A 65 -15.87 -27.61 -10.02
N ALA A 66 -17.14 -27.35 -9.68
CA ALA A 66 -18.09 -26.54 -10.44
C ALA A 66 -17.51 -25.18 -10.86
N PRO A 67 -17.92 -24.63 -12.03
CA PRO A 67 -17.43 -23.36 -12.53
C PRO A 67 -17.67 -22.24 -11.50
N SER A 68 -16.60 -21.63 -11.02
CA SER A 68 -16.66 -20.46 -10.14
C SER A 68 -17.46 -19.37 -10.84
N GLU A 69 -18.53 -18.90 -10.20
CA GLU A 69 -19.41 -17.87 -10.74
C GLU A 69 -18.61 -16.62 -11.15
N PRO A 70 -18.94 -15.98 -12.29
CA PRO A 70 -18.33 -14.72 -12.71
C PRO A 70 -18.63 -13.64 -11.66
N GLY A 71 -17.68 -13.36 -10.77
CA GLY A 71 -17.85 -12.37 -9.70
C GLY A 71 -17.08 -12.63 -8.40
N GLN A 72 -16.44 -13.80 -8.24
CA GLN A 72 -15.66 -14.11 -7.05
C GLN A 72 -14.26 -13.48 -7.12
N LEU A 73 -14.10 -12.41 -6.35
CA LEU A 73 -12.92 -11.56 -6.35
C LEU A 73 -11.90 -12.15 -5.35
N VAL A 74 -10.99 -13.00 -5.85
CA VAL A 74 -9.98 -13.70 -5.04
C VAL A 74 -8.74 -12.81 -4.87
N VAL A 75 -8.70 -12.04 -3.79
CA VAL A 75 -7.56 -11.18 -3.43
C VAL A 75 -6.55 -11.99 -2.62
N ASP A 76 -5.27 -11.89 -2.95
CA ASP A 76 -4.20 -12.42 -2.08
C ASP A 76 -4.11 -11.56 -0.80
N GLU A 77 -4.48 -12.14 0.34
CA GLU A 77 -4.41 -11.46 1.64
C GLU A 77 -3.03 -11.56 2.29
N GLN A 78 -2.13 -12.40 1.76
CA GLN A 78 -0.80 -12.62 2.33
C GLN A 78 0.34 -12.39 1.33
N PRO A 79 0.37 -11.22 0.67
CA PRO A 79 1.39 -10.94 -0.33
C PRO A 79 2.79 -10.85 0.30
N ARG A 80 3.81 -11.26 -0.46
CA ARG A 80 5.22 -11.01 -0.15
C ARG A 80 5.68 -9.69 -0.78
N LEU A 81 6.10 -8.76 0.05
CA LEU A 81 6.36 -7.37 -0.32
C LEU A 81 7.74 -6.89 0.15
N LYS A 82 8.37 -6.03 -0.65
CA LYS A 82 9.45 -5.14 -0.23
C LYS A 82 8.84 -3.81 0.15
N LEU A 83 8.91 -3.46 1.43
CA LEU A 83 8.32 -2.26 1.98
C LEU A 83 9.38 -1.24 2.37
N ARG A 84 9.13 0.01 2.01
CA ARG A 84 9.83 1.16 2.54
C ARG A 84 8.89 1.95 3.44
N TYR A 85 9.19 1.99 4.74
CA TYR A 85 8.32 2.59 5.75
C TYR A 85 9.13 3.44 6.74
N VAL A 86 8.42 4.24 7.54
CA VAL A 86 8.99 4.97 8.68
C VAL A 86 8.75 4.16 9.95
N ASP A 87 9.82 3.83 10.68
CA ASP A 87 9.72 3.05 11.91
C ASP A 87 9.19 3.88 13.10
N ALA A 88 9.23 3.30 14.30
CA ALA A 88 8.78 3.96 15.54
C ALA A 88 9.63 5.20 15.89
N GLU A 89 10.90 5.22 15.48
CA GLU A 89 11.89 6.26 15.78
C GLU A 89 11.93 7.35 14.70
N GLY A 90 11.12 7.22 13.65
CA GLY A 90 11.09 8.16 12.53
C GLY A 90 12.13 7.87 11.44
N LYS A 91 12.86 6.74 11.53
CA LYS A 91 13.87 6.35 10.55
C LYS A 91 13.20 5.63 9.38
N LYS A 92 13.71 5.91 8.17
CA LYS A 92 13.27 5.21 6.96
C LYS A 92 13.95 3.85 6.91
N VAL A 93 13.13 2.80 6.86
CA VAL A 93 13.57 1.41 6.80
C VAL A 93 13.04 0.78 5.51
N GLU A 94 13.86 -0.02 4.86
CA GLU A 94 13.47 -0.84 3.72
C GLU A 94 13.68 -2.32 4.08
N SER A 95 12.65 -3.15 3.90
CA SER A 95 12.70 -4.56 4.29
C SER A 95 11.79 -5.41 3.40
N ALA A 96 12.24 -6.62 3.09
CA ALA A 96 11.41 -7.66 2.49
C ALA A 96 10.67 -8.41 3.60
N LEU A 97 9.37 -8.62 3.41
CA LEU A 97 8.49 -9.21 4.41
C LEU A 97 7.28 -9.87 3.76
N ARG A 98 6.66 -10.76 4.51
CA ARG A 98 5.37 -11.37 4.17
C ARG A 98 4.29 -10.74 5.02
N VAL A 99 3.19 -10.34 4.41
CA VAL A 99 2.00 -9.92 5.16
C VAL A 99 1.31 -11.18 5.70
N GLU A 100 1.08 -11.23 7.01
CA GLU A 100 0.35 -12.32 7.66
C GLU A 100 -1.14 -11.99 7.75
N GLN A 101 -1.44 -10.76 8.17
CA GLN A 101 -2.80 -10.29 8.39
C GLN A 101 -2.87 -8.78 8.28
N VAL A 102 -3.97 -8.25 7.73
CA VAL A 102 -4.30 -6.83 7.80
C VAL A 102 -5.50 -6.59 8.72
N ASP A 103 -5.31 -5.67 9.67
CA ASP A 103 -6.36 -5.09 10.50
C ASP A 103 -6.84 -3.79 9.83
N LEU A 104 -7.93 -3.92 9.08
CA LEU A 104 -8.54 -2.81 8.34
C LEU A 104 -9.20 -1.77 9.25
N ARG A 105 -9.55 -2.13 10.49
CA ARG A 105 -10.17 -1.20 11.45
C ARG A 105 -9.11 -0.31 12.08
N ARG A 106 -7.95 -0.89 12.42
CA ARG A 106 -6.82 -0.15 13.00
C ARG A 106 -5.90 0.47 11.96
N GLY A 107 -6.01 0.07 10.68
CA GLY A 107 -5.11 0.52 9.63
C GLY A 107 -3.68 0.01 9.85
N VAL A 108 -3.54 -1.22 10.32
CA VAL A 108 -2.25 -1.84 10.65
C VAL A 108 -2.13 -3.18 9.92
N MET A 109 -0.95 -3.47 9.38
CA MET A 109 -0.60 -4.80 8.89
C MET A 109 0.35 -5.51 9.85
N HIS A 110 0.06 -6.78 10.08
CA HIS A 110 0.93 -7.73 10.72
C HIS A 110 1.80 -8.37 9.64
N VAL A 111 3.10 -8.25 9.83
CA VAL A 111 4.10 -8.67 8.84
C VAL A 111 5.15 -9.53 9.51
N GLN A 112 5.60 -10.54 8.78
CA GLN A 112 6.73 -11.37 9.13
C GLN A 112 7.92 -10.92 8.29
N LEU A 113 9.02 -10.49 8.93
CA LEU A 113 10.22 -10.10 8.20
C LEU A 113 10.89 -11.36 7.63
N ASP A 114 11.39 -11.28 6.41
CA ASP A 114 12.13 -12.38 5.79
C ASP A 114 13.38 -12.69 6.64
N GLY A 115 13.47 -13.93 7.16
CA GLY A 115 14.56 -14.37 8.02
C GLY A 115 14.36 -14.11 9.52
N SER A 116 13.21 -13.60 9.95
CA SER A 116 12.85 -13.47 11.37
C SER A 116 11.57 -14.23 11.69
N GLU A 117 11.58 -15.00 12.77
CA GLU A 117 10.34 -15.60 13.31
C GLU A 117 9.44 -14.55 13.99
N LYS A 118 9.94 -13.34 14.20
CA LYS A 118 9.21 -12.29 14.91
C LYS A 118 8.26 -11.57 13.95
N SER A 119 6.97 -11.61 14.27
CA SER A 119 5.99 -10.75 13.61
C SER A 119 6.11 -9.31 14.13
N SER A 120 6.02 -8.36 13.21
CA SER A 120 6.02 -6.92 13.47
C SER A 120 4.69 -6.32 13.03
N ARG A 121 4.36 -5.16 13.59
CA ARG A 121 3.16 -4.40 13.26
C ARG A 121 3.58 -3.11 12.58
N ILE A 122 3.13 -2.92 11.36
CA ILE A 122 3.43 -1.72 10.58
C ILE A 122 2.11 -0.98 10.28
N PRO A 123 1.94 0.25 10.77
CA PRO A 123 0.83 1.11 10.37
C PRO A 123 0.86 1.41 8.87
N LEU A 124 -0.30 1.33 8.19
CA LEU A 124 -0.38 1.52 6.74
C LEU A 124 -0.06 2.95 6.30
N ASP A 125 -0.31 3.94 7.17
CA ASP A 125 0.01 5.36 6.96
C ASP A 125 1.51 5.65 7.00
N ARG A 126 2.31 4.80 7.66
CA ARG A 126 3.77 4.91 7.71
C ARG A 126 4.48 4.31 6.51
N VAL A 127 3.74 3.68 5.60
CA VAL A 127 4.33 3.08 4.41
C VAL A 127 4.52 4.12 3.31
N ILE A 128 5.76 4.34 2.91
CA ILE A 128 6.14 5.30 1.88
C ILE A 128 6.01 4.69 0.50
N ALA A 129 6.45 3.44 0.34
CA ALA A 129 6.41 2.72 -0.91
C ALA A 129 6.35 1.21 -0.64
N ALA A 130 5.67 0.50 -1.54
CA ALA A 130 5.63 -0.95 -1.51
C ALA A 130 5.91 -1.48 -2.91
N ARG A 131 6.56 -2.64 -2.96
CA ARG A 131 6.85 -3.37 -4.20
C ARG A 131 6.64 -4.85 -3.96
N HIS A 132 6.31 -5.57 -5.01
CA HIS A 132 6.33 -7.02 -4.96
C HIS A 132 7.75 -7.54 -4.70
N ALA A 133 7.89 -8.47 -3.74
CA ALA A 133 9.20 -9.03 -3.42
C ALA A 133 9.83 -9.76 -4.61
N THR A 134 9.01 -10.50 -5.37
CA THR A 134 9.44 -11.31 -6.52
C THR A 134 9.63 -10.47 -7.78
N SER A 135 8.61 -9.72 -8.20
CA SER A 135 8.61 -9.00 -9.49
C SER A 135 9.20 -7.59 -9.42
N GLY A 136 9.37 -7.02 -8.23
CA GLY A 136 9.82 -5.64 -8.06
C GLY A 136 8.84 -4.56 -8.54
N ARG A 137 7.67 -4.95 -9.09
CA ARG A 137 6.62 -4.01 -9.53
C ARG A 137 6.12 -3.19 -8.36
N ALA A 138 5.75 -1.94 -8.64
CA ALA A 138 5.11 -1.08 -7.64
C ALA A 138 3.83 -1.75 -7.14
N PHE A 139 3.63 -1.71 -5.83
CA PHE A 139 2.46 -2.27 -5.17
C PHE A 139 1.76 -1.14 -4.42
N ASP A 140 0.45 -0.98 -4.64
CA ASP A 140 -0.33 0.01 -3.92
C ASP A 140 -1.07 -0.63 -2.75
N ILE A 141 -0.52 -0.44 -1.55
CA ILE A 141 -1.07 -0.96 -0.29
C ILE A 141 -2.48 -0.48 -0.03
N GLN A 142 -2.81 0.77 -0.38
CA GLN A 142 -4.12 1.34 -0.07
C GLN A 142 -5.19 0.68 -0.93
N THR A 143 -4.89 0.54 -2.22
CA THR A 143 -5.69 -0.17 -3.20
C THR A 143 -5.89 -1.64 -2.82
N TRP A 144 -4.81 -2.33 -2.40
CA TRP A 144 -4.90 -3.70 -1.91
C TRP A 144 -5.75 -3.82 -0.63
N ALA A 145 -5.56 -2.93 0.36
CA ALA A 145 -6.34 -2.95 1.60
C ALA A 145 -7.85 -2.72 1.34
N GLU A 146 -8.19 -1.85 0.39
CA GLU A 146 -9.57 -1.64 -0.08
C GLU A 146 -10.13 -2.92 -0.73
N ALA A 147 -9.34 -3.58 -1.59
CA ALA A 147 -9.73 -4.84 -2.23
C ALA A 147 -9.97 -5.96 -1.19
N VAL A 148 -9.10 -6.08 -0.18
CA VAL A 148 -9.29 -7.02 0.94
C VAL A 148 -10.57 -6.67 1.73
N ARG A 149 -10.84 -5.38 1.97
CA ARG A 149 -12.09 -4.94 2.64
C ARG A 149 -13.32 -5.38 1.86
N VAL A 150 -13.33 -5.18 0.55
CA VAL A 150 -14.45 -5.59 -0.32
C VAL A 150 -14.60 -7.10 -0.35
N ALA A 151 -13.51 -7.85 -0.47
CA ALA A 151 -13.52 -9.32 -0.46
C ALA A 151 -14.08 -9.85 0.87
N ARG A 152 -13.60 -9.37 2.02
CA ARG A 152 -14.09 -9.77 3.34
C ARG A 152 -15.56 -9.40 3.57
N ARG A 153 -15.99 -8.22 3.13
CA ARG A 153 -17.41 -7.81 3.20
C ARG A 153 -18.30 -8.74 2.39
N ARG A 154 -17.88 -9.16 1.18
CA ARG A 154 -18.62 -10.11 0.36
C ARG A 154 -18.71 -11.50 1.00
N ARG A 155 -17.69 -11.90 1.78
CA ARG A 155 -17.70 -13.14 2.58
C ARG A 155 -18.48 -13.02 3.91
N GLY A 156 -19.03 -11.85 4.23
CA GLY A 156 -19.76 -11.63 5.49
C GLY A 156 -18.87 -11.49 6.74
N GLU A 157 -17.56 -11.40 6.58
CA GLU A 157 -16.58 -11.34 7.68
C GLU A 157 -16.42 -9.93 8.27
N VAL A 158 -16.85 -8.90 7.55
CA VAL A 158 -16.71 -7.49 7.96
C VAL A 158 -18.08 -6.80 7.85
N SER A 159 -18.77 -6.68 8.99
CA SER A 159 -19.83 -5.68 9.19
C SER A 159 -19.26 -4.36 9.67
#